data_AF-A0A804MIW1-F1
#
_entry.id   AF-A0A804MIW1-F1
#
_cell.length_a   1.000
_cell.length_b   1.000
_cell.length_c   1.000
_cell.angle_alpha   90.00
_cell.angle_beta   90.00
_cell.angle_gamma   90.00
#
_symmetry.space_group_name_H-M   'P 1'
#
loop_
_entity.id
_entity.type
_entity.pdbx_description
1 polymer ?
#
loop_
_entity_poly.entity_id
_entity_poly.type
_entity_poly.pdbx_seq_one_letter_code
_entity_poly.pdbx_strand_id
1 'polypeptide(L)'
;MALSTESCATVPLVHEGRLRHPRKALIDLVALLVDDTVAVAAVWPPSSPSRESDAAIAARADSYALLLAARAEALFHLNLLDEADVAISSASKLNYTSSCSPDTKFCGFIANAYLFYVHAQVDMALGRFDHVVSSIDKARIIDPGKTEVVTMHNKVKSVARARSLGNELFNSGKFSEACIAYGEGLKQHPVNKVLYCNRVACRFKLEQWEKSIEDCNEALKIQPNYTKALLRRAASYGKQ
;
A
#
# COMPACT_ATOMS: atom_id res chain seq x y z
N MET A 1 38.91 -2.38 -24.50
CA MET A 1 38.44 -1.38 -23.52
C MET A 1 37.74 -2.16 -22.42
N ALA A 2 38.44 -2.40 -21.30
CA ALA A 2 37.88 -3.10 -20.16
C ALA A 2 36.93 -2.13 -19.45
N LEU A 3 35.62 -2.35 -19.58
CA LEU A 3 34.64 -1.69 -18.73
C LEU A 3 34.82 -2.25 -17.32
N SER A 4 35.22 -1.36 -16.42
CA SER A 4 35.34 -1.57 -15.00
C SER A 4 34.07 -2.24 -14.48
N THR A 5 34.20 -3.47 -13.99
CA THR A 5 33.14 -4.14 -13.25
C THR A 5 32.92 -3.34 -11.97
N GLU A 6 31.93 -2.44 -11.98
CA GLU A 6 31.44 -1.81 -10.77
C GLU A 6 31.02 -2.94 -9.82
N SER A 7 31.64 -2.90 -8.65
CA SER A 7 31.48 -3.83 -7.55
C SER A 7 30.00 -4.01 -7.26
N CYS A 8 29.42 -5.10 -7.79
CA CYS A 8 28.10 -5.57 -7.43
C CYS A 8 28.11 -5.74 -5.91
N ALA A 9 27.50 -4.79 -5.20
CA ALA A 9 27.35 -4.83 -3.76
C ALA A 9 26.63 -6.13 -3.43
N THR A 10 27.42 -7.13 -3.04
CA THR A 10 26.92 -8.40 -2.56
C THR A 10 26.18 -8.04 -1.30
N VAL A 11 24.84 -8.10 -1.34
CA VAL A 11 23.99 -7.89 -0.16
C VAL A 11 24.57 -8.78 0.93
N PRO A 12 25.11 -8.22 2.03
CA PRO A 12 25.68 -9.04 3.07
C PRO A 12 24.54 -9.93 3.56
N LEU A 13 24.69 -11.24 3.39
CA LEU A 13 23.84 -12.23 4.04
C LEU A 13 23.89 -11.88 5.52
N VAL A 14 22.83 -11.20 5.99
CA VAL A 14 22.71 -10.79 7.38
C VAL A 14 22.85 -12.05 8.20
N HIS A 15 23.98 -12.17 8.90
CA HIS A 15 24.27 -13.27 9.80
C HIS A 15 23.03 -13.56 10.63
N GLU A 16 22.71 -14.85 10.77
CA GLU A 16 21.56 -15.48 11.43
C GLU A 16 21.35 -15.12 12.92
N GLY A 17 21.78 -13.95 13.37
CA GLY A 17 21.25 -13.30 14.55
C GLY A 17 19.77 -13.02 14.33
N ARG A 18 18.93 -13.89 14.88
CA ARG A 18 17.45 -13.85 14.92
C ARG A 18 16.93 -12.41 15.02
N LEU A 19 16.75 -11.73 13.88
CA LEU A 19 16.23 -10.37 13.82
C LEU A 19 14.83 -10.40 14.46
N ARG A 20 14.63 -9.66 15.55
CA ARG A 20 13.34 -9.69 16.28
C ARG A 20 12.15 -9.36 15.39
N HIS A 21 12.39 -8.53 14.36
CA HIS A 21 11.37 -8.09 13.41
C HIS A 21 11.96 -8.14 11.98
N PRO A 22 12.01 -9.33 11.34
CA PRO A 22 12.67 -9.48 10.04
C PRO A 22 12.03 -8.58 8.97
N ARG A 23 10.70 -8.39 9.01
CA ARG A 23 9.98 -7.48 8.12
C ARG A 23 10.39 -6.02 8.32
N LYS A 24 10.53 -5.57 9.56
CA LYS A 24 10.96 -4.19 9.87
C LYS A 24 12.41 -3.96 9.44
N ALA A 25 13.30 -4.89 9.75
CA ALA A 25 14.70 -4.82 9.31
C ALA A 25 14.82 -4.80 7.78
N LEU A 26 14.00 -5.58 7.07
CA LEU A 26 13.95 -5.57 5.61
C LEU A 26 13.44 -4.22 5.08
N ILE A 27 12.37 -3.66 5.65
CA ILE A 27 11.90 -2.32 5.31
C ILE A 27 13.01 -1.30 5.49
N ASP A 28 13.68 -1.31 6.63
CA ASP A 28 14.75 -0.36 6.96
C ASP A 28 15.94 -0.52 5.99
N LEU A 29 16.29 -1.76 5.62
CA LEU A 29 17.37 -2.05 4.68
C LEU A 29 17.02 -1.68 3.24
N VAL A 30 15.81 -2.01 2.78
CA VAL A 30 15.35 -1.66 1.42
C VAL A 30 15.15 -0.15 1.30
N ALA A 31 14.76 0.54 2.38
CA ALA A 31 14.74 2.01 2.43
C ALA A 31 16.12 2.64 2.21
N LEU A 32 17.21 1.95 2.59
CA LEU A 32 18.58 2.40 2.32
C LEU A 32 19.06 2.08 0.89
N LEU A 33 18.45 1.09 0.24
CA LEU A 33 18.83 0.59 -1.09
C LEU A 33 17.86 1.03 -2.20
N VAL A 34 16.98 2.02 -1.95
CA VAL A 34 15.92 2.44 -2.88
C VAL A 34 16.48 2.74 -4.28
N ASP A 35 17.70 3.28 -4.38
CA ASP A 35 18.37 3.54 -5.65
C ASP A 35 18.98 2.28 -6.29
N ASP A 36 19.60 1.39 -5.51
CA ASP A 36 20.34 0.23 -6.03
C ASP A 36 19.44 -0.96 -6.41
N THR A 37 18.24 -1.08 -5.84
CA THR A 37 17.34 -2.22 -6.14
C THR A 37 16.97 -2.34 -7.62
N VAL A 38 16.99 -1.24 -8.37
CA VAL A 38 16.77 -1.26 -9.83
C VAL A 38 18.00 -1.80 -10.57
N ALA A 39 19.21 -1.47 -10.09
CA ALA A 39 20.47 -1.90 -10.68
C ALA A 39 20.64 -3.43 -10.60
N VAL A 40 20.25 -4.05 -9.47
CA VAL A 40 20.32 -5.51 -9.31
C VAL A 40 19.44 -6.25 -10.33
N ALA A 41 18.33 -5.66 -10.75
CA ALA A 41 17.45 -6.24 -11.78
C ALA A 41 18.00 -6.07 -13.20
N ALA A 42 18.62 -4.93 -13.49
CA ALA A 42 19.18 -4.62 -14.81
C ALA A 42 20.42 -5.45 -15.15
N VAL A 43 21.17 -5.88 -14.13
CA VAL A 43 22.42 -6.65 -14.31
C VAL A 43 22.17 -8.12 -14.67
N TRP A 44 20.95 -8.65 -14.58
CA TRP A 44 20.70 -10.09 -14.76
C TRP A 44 20.08 -10.44 -16.12
N PRO A 45 20.86 -10.86 -17.13
CA PRO A 45 20.32 -11.20 -18.44
C PRO A 45 19.57 -12.54 -18.38
N PRO A 46 18.55 -12.75 -19.24
CA PRO A 46 17.90 -14.04 -19.37
C PRO A 46 18.90 -15.05 -19.96
N SER A 47 19.39 -15.95 -19.10
CA SER A 47 20.21 -17.09 -19.50
C SER A 47 19.38 -18.08 -20.34
N SER A 48 20.02 -18.64 -21.35
CA SER A 48 19.48 -19.45 -22.45
C SER A 48 18.58 -20.64 -22.03
N PRO A 49 17.64 -21.05 -22.91
CA PRO A 49 16.53 -21.93 -22.57
C PRO A 49 16.96 -23.40 -22.48
N SER A 50 17.05 -23.91 -21.27
CA SER A 50 16.93 -25.34 -20.96
C SER A 50 15.70 -25.52 -20.07
N ARG A 51 15.05 -26.68 -20.05
CA ARG A 51 13.79 -26.85 -19.29
C ARG A 51 13.96 -26.63 -17.76
N GLU A 52 15.20 -26.75 -17.26
CA GLU A 52 15.62 -26.35 -15.91
C GLU A 52 15.77 -24.83 -15.76
N SER A 53 16.09 -24.10 -16.84
CA SER A 53 16.18 -22.64 -16.85
C SER A 53 14.82 -21.97 -16.66
N ASP A 54 13.72 -22.53 -17.16
CA ASP A 54 12.39 -21.90 -17.03
C ASP A 54 11.94 -21.80 -15.57
N ALA A 55 12.15 -22.87 -14.79
CA ALA A 55 11.86 -22.87 -13.37
C ALA A 55 12.76 -21.88 -12.60
N ALA A 56 14.05 -21.80 -12.96
CA ALA A 56 14.98 -20.84 -12.38
C ALA A 56 14.64 -19.38 -12.73
N ILE A 57 14.20 -19.11 -13.96
CA ILE A 57 13.74 -17.80 -14.41
C ILE A 57 12.46 -17.41 -13.66
N ALA A 58 11.51 -18.33 -13.51
CA ALA A 58 10.28 -18.08 -12.75
C ALA A 58 10.57 -17.80 -11.27
N ALA A 59 11.37 -18.63 -10.60
CA ALA A 59 11.74 -18.41 -9.20
C ALA A 59 12.48 -17.08 -8.98
N ARG A 60 13.28 -16.66 -9.97
CA ARG A 60 13.94 -15.34 -9.97
C ARG A 60 12.94 -14.20 -10.13
N ALA A 61 11.97 -14.32 -11.04
CA ALA A 61 10.92 -13.34 -11.23
C ALA A 61 10.04 -13.20 -9.98
N ASP A 62 9.67 -14.31 -9.34
CA ASP A 62 8.89 -14.32 -8.10
C ASP A 62 9.65 -13.63 -6.96
N SER A 63 10.95 -13.96 -6.81
CA SER A 63 11.81 -13.31 -5.81
C SER A 63 11.93 -11.81 -6.06
N TYR A 64 12.02 -11.39 -7.33
CA TYR A 64 12.08 -9.99 -7.71
C TYR A 64 10.77 -9.24 -7.41
N ALA A 65 9.61 -9.86 -7.68
CA ALA A 65 8.31 -9.29 -7.33
C ALA A 65 8.18 -9.07 -5.81
N LEU A 66 8.69 -9.99 -4.99
CA LEU A 66 8.70 -9.87 -3.52
C LEU A 66 9.62 -8.74 -3.04
N LEU A 67 10.78 -8.54 -3.69
CA LEU A 67 11.68 -7.42 -3.37
C LEU A 67 11.05 -6.07 -3.72
N LEU A 68 10.37 -5.97 -4.87
CA LEU A 68 9.62 -4.77 -5.24
C LEU A 68 8.45 -4.52 -4.28
N ALA A 69 7.77 -5.57 -3.80
CA ALA A 69 6.74 -5.44 -2.77
C ALA A 69 7.35 -4.93 -1.45
N ALA A 70 8.49 -5.47 -1.02
CA ALA A 70 9.19 -4.98 0.16
C ALA A 70 9.63 -3.52 0.03
N ARG A 71 10.08 -3.11 -1.17
CA ARG A 71 10.36 -1.71 -1.50
C ARG A 71 9.12 -0.85 -1.41
N ALA A 72 8.01 -1.27 -2.00
CA ALA A 72 6.75 -0.54 -1.94
C ALA A 72 6.29 -0.34 -0.49
N GLU A 73 6.45 -1.37 0.35
CA GLU A 73 6.13 -1.29 1.77
C GLU A 73 7.02 -0.29 2.52
N ALA A 74 8.32 -0.28 2.21
CA ALA A 74 9.25 0.68 2.80
C ALA A 74 8.92 2.13 2.40
N LEU A 75 8.70 2.37 1.11
CA LEU A 75 8.28 3.68 0.58
C LEU A 75 6.95 4.14 1.19
N PHE A 76 6.00 3.22 1.36
CA PHE A 76 4.75 3.48 2.05
C PHE A 76 4.98 3.96 3.49
N HIS A 77 5.89 3.33 4.24
CA HIS A 77 6.24 3.75 5.60
C HIS A 77 7.01 5.09 5.65
N LEU A 78 7.71 5.45 4.58
CA LEU A 78 8.34 6.75 4.39
C LEU A 78 7.37 7.84 3.90
N ASN A 79 6.07 7.52 3.76
CA ASN A 79 5.03 8.40 3.23
C ASN A 79 5.27 8.84 1.77
N LEU A 80 6.09 8.11 1.01
CA LEU A 80 6.33 8.29 -0.42
C LEU A 80 5.33 7.45 -1.22
N LEU A 81 4.05 7.84 -1.15
CA LEU A 81 2.94 7.02 -1.67
C LEU A 81 2.97 6.84 -3.19
N ASP A 82 3.41 7.85 -3.95
CA ASP A 82 3.46 7.76 -5.41
C ASP A 82 4.54 6.76 -5.86
N GLU A 83 5.70 6.77 -5.20
CA GLU A 83 6.78 5.80 -5.45
C GLU A 83 6.39 4.39 -5.00
N ALA A 84 5.69 4.27 -3.87
CA ALA A 84 5.14 2.99 -3.40
C ALA A 84 4.15 2.40 -4.42
N ASP A 85 3.31 3.25 -5.04
CA ASP A 85 2.37 2.84 -6.08
C ASP A 85 3.06 2.31 -7.33
N VAL A 86 4.11 3.01 -7.78
CA VAL A 86 4.92 2.58 -8.93
C VAL A 86 5.60 1.24 -8.64
N ALA A 87 6.18 1.08 -7.45
CA ALA A 87 6.87 -0.15 -7.06
C ALA A 87 5.91 -1.35 -7.00
N ILE A 88 4.73 -1.20 -6.38
CA ILE A 88 3.77 -2.30 -6.24
C ILE A 88 3.05 -2.64 -7.54
N SER A 89 2.79 -1.63 -8.38
CA SER A 89 2.26 -1.84 -9.74
C SER A 89 3.24 -2.62 -10.61
N SER A 90 4.54 -2.35 -10.46
CA SER A 90 5.61 -3.09 -11.17
C SER A 90 5.72 -4.53 -10.66
N ALA A 91 5.65 -4.73 -9.34
CA ALA A 91 5.63 -6.07 -8.73
C ALA A 91 4.44 -6.91 -9.24
N SER A 92 3.25 -6.32 -9.35
CA SER A 92 2.04 -7.00 -9.81
C SER A 92 2.12 -7.45 -11.28
N LYS A 93 2.84 -6.72 -12.13
CA LYS A 93 3.04 -7.09 -13.55
C LYS A 93 3.94 -8.31 -13.72
N LEU A 94 4.84 -8.56 -12.77
CA LEU A 94 5.77 -9.69 -12.81
C LEU A 94 5.13 -11.00 -12.33
N ASN A 95 4.04 -10.94 -11.58
CA ASN A 95 3.40 -12.10 -10.95
C ASN A 95 2.58 -12.97 -11.93
N TYR A 96 2.97 -13.02 -13.21
CA TYR A 96 2.30 -13.82 -14.24
C TYR A 96 2.54 -15.33 -14.09
N THR A 97 3.48 -15.73 -13.24
CA THR A 97 3.86 -17.14 -13.06
C THR A 97 3.27 -17.72 -11.78
N SER A 98 2.19 -18.48 -11.91
CA SER A 98 1.72 -19.48 -10.93
C SER A 98 2.75 -20.61 -10.65
N SER A 99 4.01 -20.41 -11.03
CA SER A 99 5.09 -21.40 -11.01
C SER A 99 5.66 -21.62 -9.61
N CYS A 100 5.61 -20.61 -8.73
CA CYS A 100 6.11 -20.78 -7.38
C CYS A 100 5.23 -21.77 -6.59
N SER A 101 5.87 -22.74 -5.96
CA SER A 101 5.23 -23.63 -4.99
C SER A 101 4.41 -22.80 -3.99
N PRO A 102 3.16 -23.19 -3.68
CA PRO A 102 2.27 -22.44 -2.78
C PRO A 102 2.83 -22.23 -1.36
N ASP A 103 3.95 -22.87 -1.01
CA ASP A 103 4.53 -22.91 0.34
C ASP A 103 5.72 -21.95 0.56
N THR A 104 6.15 -21.18 -0.45
CA THR A 104 7.30 -20.25 -0.28
C THR A 104 6.94 -19.14 0.71
N LYS A 105 7.65 -19.08 1.84
CA LYS A 105 7.41 -18.07 2.88
C LYS A 105 8.34 -16.86 2.72
N PHE A 106 7.77 -15.66 2.80
CA PHE A 106 8.49 -14.38 2.79
C PHE A 106 8.01 -13.50 3.95
N CYS A 107 8.92 -13.04 4.81
CA CYS A 107 8.59 -12.27 6.02
C CYS A 107 7.51 -12.93 6.91
N GLY A 108 7.38 -14.26 6.89
CA GLY A 108 6.36 -15.01 7.61
C GLY A 108 4.96 -15.03 6.97
N PHE A 109 4.82 -14.53 5.75
CA PHE A 109 3.65 -14.68 4.90
C PHE A 109 3.92 -15.76 3.85
N ILE A 110 2.87 -16.35 3.27
CA ILE A 110 3.01 -16.99 1.96
C ILE A 110 3.31 -15.91 0.91
N ALA A 111 4.29 -16.13 0.03
CA ALA A 111 4.87 -15.14 -0.88
C ALA A 111 3.82 -14.26 -1.59
N ASN A 112 2.84 -14.86 -2.27
CA ASN A 112 1.81 -14.12 -2.98
C ASN A 112 0.85 -13.37 -2.05
N ALA A 113 0.60 -13.89 -0.84
CA ALA A 113 -0.20 -13.16 0.15
C ALA A 113 0.49 -11.88 0.61
N TYR A 114 1.82 -11.89 0.73
CA TYR A 114 2.59 -10.68 1.05
C TYR A 114 2.43 -9.60 -0.02
N LEU A 115 2.59 -9.96 -1.30
CA LEU A 115 2.42 -9.02 -2.41
C LEU A 115 1.04 -8.36 -2.37
N PHE A 116 -0.04 -9.17 -2.27
CA PHE A 116 -1.40 -8.65 -2.22
C PHE A 116 -1.68 -7.83 -0.95
N TYR A 117 -1.09 -8.21 0.18
CA TYR A 117 -1.19 -7.46 1.42
C TYR A 117 -0.55 -6.06 1.30
N VAL A 118 0.66 -5.96 0.74
CA VAL A 118 1.32 -4.66 0.51
C VAL A 118 0.53 -3.83 -0.50
N HIS A 119 0.01 -4.47 -1.55
CA HIS A 119 -0.84 -3.79 -2.53
C HIS A 119 -2.10 -3.18 -1.87
N ALA A 120 -2.76 -3.95 -0.99
CA ALA A 120 -3.89 -3.44 -0.21
C ALA A 120 -3.49 -2.26 0.70
N GLN A 121 -2.29 -2.26 1.31
CA GLN A 121 -1.80 -1.12 2.11
C GLN A 121 -1.69 0.16 1.27
N VAL A 122 -1.02 0.06 0.12
CA VAL A 122 -0.78 1.19 -0.78
C VAL A 122 -2.11 1.71 -1.36
N ASP A 123 -2.96 0.82 -1.86
CA ASP A 123 -4.29 1.18 -2.38
C ASP A 123 -5.17 1.85 -1.32
N MET A 124 -5.06 1.42 -0.05
CA MET A 124 -5.85 1.97 1.04
C MET A 124 -5.44 3.42 1.35
N ALA A 125 -4.15 3.73 1.33
CA ALA A 125 -3.65 5.09 1.49
C ALA A 125 -3.95 5.98 0.29
N LEU A 126 -3.99 5.42 -0.93
CA LEU A 126 -4.38 6.13 -2.14
C LEU A 126 -5.90 6.28 -2.28
N GLY A 127 -6.68 5.52 -1.51
CA GLY A 127 -8.13 5.59 -1.46
C GLY A 127 -8.83 4.86 -2.61
N ARG A 128 -8.16 3.87 -3.20
CA ARG A 128 -8.68 3.01 -4.29
C ARG A 128 -9.38 1.77 -3.74
N PHE A 129 -10.49 1.98 -3.03
CA PHE A 129 -11.15 0.94 -2.23
C PHE A 129 -11.51 -0.36 -2.97
N ASP A 130 -11.88 -0.28 -4.25
CA ASP A 130 -12.19 -1.47 -5.04
C ASP A 130 -10.98 -2.40 -5.19
N HIS A 131 -9.80 -1.81 -5.41
CA HIS A 131 -8.53 -2.54 -5.46
C HIS A 131 -8.14 -3.05 -4.06
N VAL A 132 -8.38 -2.28 -3.00
CA VAL A 132 -8.09 -2.71 -1.62
C VAL A 132 -8.85 -3.99 -1.28
N VAL A 133 -10.16 -4.04 -1.53
CA VAL A 133 -11.00 -5.20 -1.20
C VAL A 133 -10.54 -6.42 -2.00
N SER A 134 -10.32 -6.26 -3.31
CA SER A 134 -9.84 -7.34 -4.18
C SER A 134 -8.48 -7.89 -3.74
N SER A 135 -7.52 -7.01 -3.46
CA SER A 135 -6.18 -7.39 -3.01
C SER A 135 -6.22 -8.09 -1.65
N ILE A 136 -6.97 -7.55 -0.68
CA ILE A 136 -7.00 -8.16 0.66
C ILE A 136 -7.77 -9.49 0.70
N ASP A 137 -8.79 -9.66 -0.14
CA ASP A 137 -9.50 -10.94 -0.28
C ASP A 137 -8.57 -12.01 -0.89
N LYS A 138 -7.77 -11.66 -1.91
CA LYS A 138 -6.76 -12.56 -2.48
C LYS A 138 -5.70 -12.95 -1.44
N ALA A 139 -5.18 -11.97 -0.70
CA ALA A 139 -4.24 -12.25 0.39
C ALA A 139 -4.84 -13.21 1.43
N ARG A 140 -6.13 -13.04 1.76
CA ARG A 140 -6.84 -13.87 2.74
C ARG A 140 -7.09 -15.31 2.25
N ILE A 141 -7.32 -15.50 0.94
CA ILE A 141 -7.45 -16.83 0.34
C ILE A 141 -6.13 -17.58 0.41
N ILE A 142 -5.02 -16.90 0.11
CA ILE A 142 -3.69 -17.53 0.06
C ILE A 142 -3.16 -17.81 1.47
N ASP A 143 -3.27 -16.85 2.39
CA ASP A 143 -2.75 -16.98 3.75
C ASP A 143 -3.81 -16.63 4.81
N PRO A 144 -4.81 -17.51 5.03
CA PRO A 144 -5.95 -17.22 5.90
C PRO A 144 -5.59 -17.14 7.39
N GLY A 145 -4.45 -17.72 7.79
CA GLY A 145 -3.98 -17.77 9.17
C GLY A 145 -3.12 -16.57 9.58
N LYS A 146 -2.69 -15.74 8.63
CA LYS A 146 -1.80 -14.62 8.90
C LYS A 146 -2.51 -13.48 9.61
N THR A 147 -2.11 -13.20 10.85
CA THR A 147 -2.71 -12.17 11.72
C THR A 147 -2.78 -10.80 11.07
N GLU A 148 -1.73 -10.37 10.38
CA GLU A 148 -1.68 -9.07 9.70
C GLU A 148 -2.72 -8.99 8.58
N VAL A 149 -2.86 -10.04 7.76
CA VAL A 149 -3.87 -10.14 6.70
C VAL A 149 -5.27 -10.12 7.30
N VAL A 150 -5.51 -10.92 8.35
CA VAL A 150 -6.80 -11.00 9.06
C VAL A 150 -7.21 -9.63 9.62
N THR A 151 -6.29 -8.96 10.30
CA THR A 151 -6.52 -7.65 10.92
C THR A 151 -6.83 -6.60 9.87
N MET A 152 -6.05 -6.59 8.79
CA MET A 152 -6.25 -5.65 7.69
C MET A 152 -7.58 -5.90 6.97
N HIS A 153 -7.90 -7.16 6.68
CA HIS A 153 -9.17 -7.55 6.05
C HIS A 153 -10.39 -7.02 6.81
N ASN A 154 -10.38 -7.18 8.14
CA ASN A 154 -11.44 -6.65 9.01
C ASN A 154 -11.52 -5.11 8.97
N LYS A 155 -10.36 -4.43 9.02
CA LYS A 155 -10.30 -2.96 8.91
C LYS A 155 -10.82 -2.47 7.56
N VAL A 156 -10.35 -3.06 6.46
CA VAL A 156 -10.77 -2.73 5.09
C VAL A 156 -12.28 -2.88 4.95
N LYS A 157 -12.85 -4.02 5.39
CA LYS A 157 -14.29 -4.23 5.35
C LYS A 157 -15.05 -3.19 6.17
N SER A 158 -14.58 -2.86 7.36
CA SER A 158 -15.22 -1.86 8.21
C SER A 158 -15.20 -0.46 7.58
N VAL A 159 -14.04 -0.05 7.04
CA VAL A 159 -13.90 1.23 6.35
C VAL A 159 -14.74 1.28 5.07
N ALA A 160 -14.76 0.21 4.27
CA ALA A 160 -15.55 0.14 3.05
C ALA A 160 -17.05 0.28 3.34
N ARG A 161 -17.55 -0.39 4.39
CA ARG A 161 -18.95 -0.21 4.86
C ARG A 161 -19.22 1.22 5.31
N ALA A 162 -18.35 1.78 6.15
CA ALA A 162 -18.49 3.17 6.62
C ALA A 162 -18.51 4.18 5.47
N ARG A 163 -17.67 3.96 4.44
CA ARG A 163 -17.66 4.78 3.22
C ARG A 163 -18.94 4.62 2.41
N SER A 164 -19.42 3.40 2.17
CA SER A 164 -20.66 3.16 1.41
C SER A 164 -21.85 3.82 2.10
N LEU A 165 -22.02 3.54 3.40
CA LEU A 165 -23.09 4.11 4.21
C LEU A 165 -23.01 5.65 4.23
N GLY A 166 -21.82 6.21 4.42
CA GLY A 166 -21.62 7.66 4.37
C GLY A 166 -21.99 8.27 3.02
N ASN A 167 -21.67 7.60 1.92
CA ASN A 167 -22.03 8.06 0.57
C ASN A 167 -23.55 8.00 0.34
N GLU A 168 -24.19 6.90 0.76
CA GLU A 168 -25.64 6.71 0.66
C GLU A 168 -26.41 7.77 1.47
N LEU A 169 -25.99 8.02 2.71
CA LEU A 169 -26.57 9.04 3.58
C LEU A 169 -26.36 10.46 3.02
N PHE A 170 -25.17 10.74 2.49
CA PHE A 170 -24.88 12.01 1.85
C PHE A 170 -25.77 12.27 0.64
N ASN A 171 -25.93 11.26 -0.22
CA ASN A 171 -26.81 11.33 -1.39
C ASN A 171 -28.29 11.45 -0.99
N SER A 172 -28.66 10.95 0.19
CA SER A 172 -30.00 11.10 0.78
C SER A 172 -30.22 12.44 1.50
N GLY A 173 -29.23 13.36 1.49
CA GLY A 173 -29.30 14.65 2.18
C GLY A 173 -29.14 14.57 3.71
N LYS A 174 -28.88 13.38 4.26
CA LYS A 174 -28.70 13.13 5.70
C LYS A 174 -27.26 13.43 6.13
N PHE A 175 -26.86 14.70 6.03
CA PHE A 175 -25.45 15.10 6.19
C PHE A 175 -24.88 14.83 7.59
N SER A 176 -25.70 14.96 8.64
CA SER A 176 -25.27 14.67 10.02
C SER A 176 -24.93 13.18 10.20
N GLU A 177 -25.83 12.29 9.74
CA GLU A 177 -25.63 10.85 9.78
C GLU A 177 -24.45 10.42 8.89
N ALA A 178 -24.30 11.03 7.71
CA ALA A 178 -23.15 10.80 6.82
C ALA A 178 -21.82 11.16 7.51
N CYS A 179 -21.78 12.28 8.22
CA CYS A 179 -20.61 12.73 8.99
C CYS A 179 -20.21 11.70 10.06
N ILE A 180 -21.19 11.12 10.75
CA ILE A 180 -20.98 10.05 11.74
C ILE A 180 -20.43 8.79 11.05
N ALA A 181 -21.05 8.36 9.95
CA ALA A 181 -20.61 7.17 9.21
C ALA A 181 -19.16 7.28 8.73
N TYR A 182 -18.76 8.43 8.15
CA TYR A 182 -17.35 8.66 7.79
C TYR A 182 -16.44 8.70 9.02
N GLY A 183 -16.92 9.23 10.15
CA GLY A 183 -16.23 9.20 11.43
C GLY A 183 -15.93 7.78 11.92
N GLU A 184 -16.88 6.85 11.80
CA GLU A 184 -16.65 5.43 12.13
C GLU A 184 -15.56 4.80 11.25
N GLY A 185 -15.52 5.14 9.96
CA GLY A 185 -14.44 4.71 9.07
C GLY A 185 -13.08 5.27 9.50
N LEU A 186 -13.03 6.53 9.93
CA LEU A 186 -11.81 7.18 10.41
C LEU A 186 -11.30 6.57 11.74
N LYS A 187 -12.17 6.04 12.60
CA LYS A 187 -11.73 5.28 13.79
C LYS A 187 -10.92 4.03 13.41
N GLN A 188 -11.26 3.41 12.28
CA GLN A 188 -10.58 2.20 11.79
C GLN A 188 -9.34 2.53 10.97
N HIS A 189 -9.36 3.66 10.26
CA HIS A 189 -8.23 4.14 9.46
C HIS A 189 -8.08 5.66 9.58
N PRO A 190 -7.39 6.14 10.64
CA PRO A 190 -7.31 7.57 10.96
C PRO A 190 -6.45 8.38 9.99
N VAL A 191 -5.64 7.73 9.15
CA VAL A 191 -4.82 8.36 8.11
C VAL A 191 -5.48 8.27 6.72
N ASN A 192 -6.83 8.25 6.67
CA ASN A 192 -7.57 8.20 5.41
C ASN A 192 -8.04 9.59 4.94
N LYS A 193 -7.25 10.22 4.08
CA LYS A 193 -7.56 11.54 3.48
C LYS A 193 -8.91 11.59 2.75
N VAL A 194 -9.35 10.47 2.16
CA VAL A 194 -10.60 10.42 1.38
C VAL A 194 -11.81 10.50 2.29
N LEU A 195 -11.80 9.78 3.41
CA LEU A 195 -12.88 9.86 4.40
C LEU A 195 -12.94 11.24 5.04
N TYR A 196 -11.81 11.86 5.36
CA TYR A 196 -11.80 13.26 5.80
C TYR A 196 -12.45 14.17 4.77
N CYS A 197 -12.04 14.10 3.49
CA CYS A 197 -12.64 14.94 2.44
C CYS A 197 -14.14 14.70 2.21
N ASN A 198 -14.61 13.47 2.40
CA ASN A 198 -16.04 13.17 2.33
C ASN A 198 -16.79 13.75 3.55
N ARG A 199 -16.20 13.67 4.75
CA ARG A 199 -16.74 14.28 5.97
C ARG A 199 -16.76 15.80 5.90
N VAL A 200 -15.74 16.42 5.31
CA VAL A 200 -15.71 17.87 4.98
C VAL A 200 -16.89 18.27 4.12
N ALA A 201 -17.25 17.47 3.11
CA ALA A 201 -18.43 17.75 2.29
C ALA A 201 -19.73 17.79 3.11
N CYS A 202 -19.85 16.89 4.11
CA CYS A 202 -20.98 16.88 5.03
C CYS A 202 -20.97 18.10 5.95
N ARG A 203 -19.83 18.42 6.56
CA ARG A 203 -19.64 19.57 7.46
C ARG A 203 -19.93 20.89 6.76
N PHE A 204 -19.50 21.03 5.50
CA PHE A 204 -19.81 22.20 4.68
C PHE A 204 -21.31 22.38 4.44
N LYS A 205 -22.04 21.28 4.19
CA LYS A 205 -23.51 21.31 4.03
C LYS A 205 -24.27 21.56 5.34
N LEU A 206 -23.64 21.27 6.47
CA LEU A 206 -24.15 21.56 7.81
C LEU A 206 -23.72 22.93 8.34
N GLU A 207 -23.05 23.75 7.52
CA GLU A 207 -22.54 25.07 7.92
C GLU A 207 -21.56 25.01 9.11
N GLN A 208 -20.86 23.88 9.26
CA GLN A 208 -19.84 23.69 10.29
C GLN A 208 -18.45 24.01 9.72
N TRP A 209 -18.19 25.28 9.42
CA TRP A 209 -17.00 25.70 8.65
C TRP A 209 -15.70 25.49 9.41
N GLU A 210 -15.67 25.72 10.72
CA GLU A 210 -14.48 25.52 11.57
C GLU A 210 -14.07 24.05 11.55
N LYS A 211 -15.05 23.16 11.79
CA LYS A 211 -14.85 21.70 11.73
C LYS A 211 -14.48 21.24 10.33
N SER A 212 -15.01 21.88 9.29
CA SER A 212 -14.66 21.60 7.90
C SER A 212 -13.17 21.90 7.64
N ILE A 213 -12.67 23.03 8.15
CA ILE A 213 -11.25 23.44 8.06
C ILE A 213 -10.35 22.46 8.82
N GLU A 214 -10.73 22.04 10.02
CA GLU A 214 -9.99 21.04 10.81
C GLU A 214 -9.80 19.73 10.04
N ASP A 215 -10.87 19.16 9.47
CA ASP A 215 -10.78 17.93 8.69
C ASP A 215 -9.97 18.10 7.41
N CYS A 216 -10.05 19.26 6.77
CA CYS A 216 -9.17 19.58 5.64
C CYS A 216 -7.71 19.59 6.05
N ASN A 217 -7.38 20.16 7.22
CA ASN A 217 -6.02 20.18 7.72
C ASN A 217 -5.51 18.76 8.03
N GLU A 218 -6.35 17.89 8.59
CA GLU A 218 -6.00 16.47 8.77
C GLU A 218 -5.75 15.76 7.43
N ALA A 219 -6.61 15.97 6.43
CA ALA A 219 -6.40 15.42 5.10
C ALA A 219 -5.09 15.90 4.44
N LEU A 220 -4.73 17.17 4.66
CA LEU A 220 -3.51 17.79 4.10
C LEU A 220 -2.24 17.42 4.87
N LYS A 221 -2.33 17.11 6.17
CA LYS A 221 -1.22 16.48 6.90
C LYS A 221 -0.86 15.12 6.32
N ILE A 222 -1.86 14.35 5.88
CA ILE A 222 -1.66 13.03 5.26
C ILE A 222 -1.12 13.17 3.84
N GLN A 223 -1.74 14.02 3.02
CA GLN A 223 -1.27 14.31 1.67
C GLN A 223 -1.33 15.82 1.40
N PRO A 224 -0.19 16.53 1.48
CA PRO A 224 -0.12 17.99 1.34
C PRO A 224 -0.70 18.52 0.02
N ASN A 225 -0.52 17.77 -1.06
CA ASN A 225 -0.97 18.16 -2.40
C ASN A 225 -2.38 17.62 -2.74
N TYR A 226 -3.19 17.24 -1.75
CA TYR A 226 -4.51 16.70 -2.00
C TYR A 226 -5.49 17.78 -2.44
N THR A 227 -5.61 17.98 -3.76
CA THR A 227 -6.38 19.06 -4.40
C THR A 227 -7.81 19.17 -3.86
N LYS A 228 -8.48 18.04 -3.62
CA LYS A 228 -9.85 18.03 -3.09
C LYS A 228 -9.93 18.66 -1.68
N ALA A 229 -8.95 18.41 -0.81
CA ALA A 229 -8.88 19.02 0.50
C ALA A 229 -8.55 20.52 0.42
N LEU A 230 -7.59 20.91 -0.44
CA LEU A 230 -7.24 22.32 -0.66
C LEU A 230 -8.46 23.14 -1.11
N LEU A 231 -9.17 22.66 -2.13
CA LEU A 231 -10.37 23.34 -2.65
C LEU A 231 -11.47 23.44 -1.61
N ARG A 232 -11.73 22.37 -0.85
CA ARG A 232 -12.75 22.39 0.20
C ARG A 232 -12.38 23.29 1.38
N ARG A 233 -11.09 23.36 1.73
CA ARG A 233 -10.59 24.28 2.75
C ARG A 233 -10.77 25.73 2.33
N ALA A 234 -10.40 26.08 1.10
CA ALA A 234 -10.61 27.40 0.54
C ALA A 234 -12.11 27.77 0.53
N ALA A 235 -12.98 26.85 0.10
CA ALA A 235 -14.43 27.06 0.14
C ALA A 235 -14.95 27.29 1.57
N SER A 236 -14.38 26.59 2.57
CA SER A 236 -14.79 26.74 3.97
C SER A 236 -14.34 28.08 4.56
N TYR A 237 -13.13 28.54 4.25
CA TYR A 237 -12.66 29.88 4.64
C TYR A 237 -13.51 30.99 4.01
N GLY A 238 -13.94 30.84 2.76
CA GLY A 238 -14.82 31.82 2.09
C GLY A 238 -16.24 31.91 2.65
N LYS A 239 -16.57 31.14 3.70
CA LYS A 239 -17.87 31.15 4.39
C LYS A 239 -17.79 31.63 5.84
N GLN A 240 -16.59 31.77 6.40
CA GLN A 240 -16.38 32.45 7.69
C GLN A 240 -16.57 33.95 7.53
#